data_AF-A0A7C6AE45-F1
#
_entry.id   AF-A0A7C6AE45-F1
#
_cell.length_a   1.000
_cell.length_b   1.000
_cell.length_c   1.000
_cell.angle_alpha   90.00
_cell.angle_beta   90.00
_cell.angle_gamma   90.00
#
_symmetry.space_group_name_H-M   'P 1'
#
loop_
_entity.id
_entity.type
_entity.pdbx_description
1 polymer ?
#
loop_
_entity_poly.entity_id
_entity_poly.type
_entity_poly.pdbx_seq_one_letter_code
_entity_poly.pdbx_strand_id
1 'polypeptide(L)'
;MLAYELFLKNKEYAGEYRSKPTPIKKFFAKRTNKGIEVHIDERSLEEYGAANSDIDEWQRTFSMPLDTWPKTGLPYKETGSASFNPYVEFYGFYKTSKTKSTLTISLTGKVGKEKKKFENVLDLETRDVKKEGCEELSLRIKKNEYYIGNQTLFEAYVDAEIIDKNCSIRRDLFDSVCDEFFKFFMDRLKDAKLENVRKKSFRLVILPKDEPVTFKEEISPSEVKSEEFVDSFGRKSTTYPTKTTYNAKFMSYDDLAFTINCTKGPKFYANLGIGDASLEKINLPSESIKISGLDWYFFDIVDQNIKFTDKKKGFYHQLLSNYNELKKQGKSDVTKSLLKVICLKRTQKKYEILLDENLTLTDTDLKEMLRPTEKFNEPRFAFEVLIDTSGEQMLWSRYLECIRNFIKKTPLPKEYLLHYFSKRLRENIFDWLKPQKHEEATHFFERSGFCLMSLTEEGRGGIIMDKDEEYAYKIGKIAGQYVNFKKDVGEESGATSSLLTYSKYDREKLRFVYARIGLGINLSKADKEKKREILRFINENAPSGEIPDENALKDYSYFFYKGVFEQLKG
;
A
#
# COMPACT_ATOMS: atom_id res chain seq x y z
N MET A 1 -12.08 -8.11 0.98
CA MET A 1 -12.19 -9.58 1.03
C MET A 1 -10.85 -10.28 1.18
N LEU A 2 -9.77 -9.75 0.62
CA LEU A 2 -8.40 -10.29 0.78
C LEU A 2 -8.00 -10.49 2.26
N ALA A 3 -8.40 -9.51 3.07
CA ALA A 3 -8.39 -9.47 4.51
C ALA A 3 -8.92 -10.74 5.22
N TYR A 4 -10.03 -11.28 4.72
CA TYR A 4 -10.76 -12.40 5.30
C TYR A 4 -10.16 -13.73 4.84
N GLU A 5 -9.72 -13.82 3.58
CA GLU A 5 -8.98 -14.97 3.04
C GLU A 5 -7.65 -15.16 3.78
N LEU A 6 -6.93 -14.07 4.09
CA LEU A 6 -5.73 -14.10 4.93
C LEU A 6 -6.04 -14.50 6.37
N PHE A 7 -7.13 -13.98 6.97
CA PHE A 7 -7.58 -14.37 8.30
C PHE A 7 -7.90 -15.87 8.39
N LEU A 8 -8.64 -16.43 7.42
CA LEU A 8 -8.99 -17.85 7.40
C LEU A 8 -7.76 -18.74 7.25
N LYS A 9 -6.82 -18.40 6.36
CA LYS A 9 -5.57 -19.16 6.20
C LYS A 9 -4.65 -19.06 7.42
N ASN A 10 -4.61 -17.91 8.11
CA ASN A 10 -3.84 -17.76 9.34
C ASN A 10 -4.50 -18.44 10.56
N LYS A 11 -5.83 -18.56 10.58
CA LYS A 11 -6.58 -19.26 11.63
C LYS A 11 -6.24 -20.76 11.71
N GLU A 12 -5.88 -21.36 10.59
CA GLU A 12 -5.54 -22.80 10.49
C GLU A 12 -4.03 -23.07 10.69
N TYR A 13 -3.21 -22.02 10.81
CA TYR A 13 -1.77 -22.15 10.98
C TYR A 13 -1.38 -22.30 12.47
N ALA A 14 -0.92 -23.50 12.85
CA ALA A 14 -0.50 -23.82 14.22
C ALA A 14 0.99 -23.51 14.52
N GLY A 15 1.74 -23.00 13.55
CA GLY A 15 3.16 -22.66 13.70
C GLY A 15 3.39 -21.22 14.14
N GLU A 16 4.63 -20.90 14.50
CA GLU A 16 5.03 -19.52 14.79
C GLU A 16 5.77 -18.92 13.60
N TYR A 17 5.27 -17.81 13.08
CA TYR A 17 5.90 -17.15 11.93
C TYR A 17 6.98 -16.18 12.39
N ARG A 18 8.22 -16.42 11.95
CA ARG A 18 9.31 -15.45 12.00
C ARG A 18 9.83 -15.23 10.58
N SER A 19 9.97 -13.96 10.18
CA SER A 19 10.46 -13.57 8.84
C SER A 19 11.82 -14.17 8.48
N LYS A 20 12.63 -14.53 9.49
CA LYS A 20 13.85 -15.32 9.36
C LYS A 20 13.90 -16.33 10.51
N PRO A 21 13.50 -17.59 10.28
CA PRO A 21 13.71 -18.66 11.25
C PRO A 21 15.20 -18.70 11.62
N THR A 22 15.48 -18.73 12.92
CA THR A 22 16.86 -18.67 13.42
C THR A 22 17.13 -19.93 14.25
N PRO A 23 18.28 -20.60 14.03
CA PRO A 23 18.68 -21.72 14.89
C PRO A 23 18.77 -21.28 16.35
N ILE A 24 18.22 -22.09 17.25
CA ILE A 24 18.27 -21.85 18.68
C ILE A 24 18.90 -23.02 19.42
N LYS A 25 19.50 -22.74 20.56
CA LYS A 25 19.92 -23.74 21.54
C LYS A 25 19.37 -23.37 22.90
N LYS A 26 18.74 -24.31 23.59
CA LYS A 26 18.21 -24.08 24.93
C LYS A 26 19.26 -24.38 25.99
N PHE A 27 19.25 -23.56 27.02
CA PHE A 27 20.07 -23.68 28.21
C PHE A 27 19.15 -23.64 29.42
N PHE A 28 19.43 -24.48 30.40
CA PHE A 28 18.77 -24.48 31.69
C PHE A 28 19.75 -23.94 32.72
N ALA A 29 19.42 -22.79 33.31
CA ALA A 29 20.32 -22.11 34.24
C ALA A 29 19.64 -21.88 35.58
N LYS A 30 20.41 -22.00 36.65
CA LYS A 30 19.97 -21.66 38.00
C LYS A 30 21.16 -21.29 38.88
N ARG A 31 21.00 -20.29 39.73
CA ARG A 31 21.98 -20.06 40.80
C ARG A 31 21.70 -20.95 42.00
N THR A 32 22.76 -21.57 42.52
CA THR A 32 22.75 -22.36 43.74
C THR A 32 23.80 -21.86 44.71
N ASN A 33 23.79 -22.37 45.94
CA ASN A 33 24.79 -22.02 46.96
C ASN A 33 26.22 -22.42 46.55
N LYS A 34 26.38 -23.25 45.52
CA LYS A 34 27.67 -23.73 45.00
C LYS A 34 28.15 -22.95 43.78
N GLY A 35 27.35 -22.01 43.25
CA GLY A 35 27.68 -21.24 42.05
C GLY A 35 26.52 -21.21 41.05
N ILE A 36 26.84 -20.96 39.78
CA ILE A 36 25.86 -20.94 38.69
C ILE A 36 25.89 -22.31 38.01
N GLU A 37 24.76 -23.02 38.04
CA GLU A 37 24.58 -24.27 37.32
C GLU A 37 23.98 -23.97 35.94
N VAL A 38 24.62 -24.46 34.89
CA VAL A 38 24.21 -24.29 33.51
C VAL A 38 24.23 -25.65 32.82
N HIS A 39 23.10 -26.05 32.25
CA HIS A 39 22.96 -27.29 31.49
C HIS A 39 22.49 -26.98 30.07
N ILE A 40 23.08 -27.66 29.09
CA ILE A 40 22.69 -27.55 27.69
C ILE A 40 21.60 -28.59 27.41
N ASP A 41 20.59 -28.20 26.64
CA ASP A 41 19.59 -29.15 26.16
C ASP A 41 20.22 -30.14 25.14
N GLU A 42 20.26 -31.41 25.52
CA GLU A 42 20.91 -32.49 24.74
C GLU A 42 20.00 -33.11 23.67
N ARG A 43 18.72 -32.71 23.61
CA ARG A 43 17.77 -33.23 22.62
C ARG A 43 18.30 -33.12 21.20
N SER A 44 18.09 -34.19 20.44
CA SER A 44 18.34 -34.29 19.01
C SER A 44 17.35 -33.46 18.20
N LEU A 45 17.65 -33.21 16.93
CA LEU A 45 16.73 -32.47 16.05
C LEU A 45 15.44 -33.24 15.78
N GLU A 46 15.52 -34.57 15.75
CA GLU A 46 14.39 -35.50 15.60
C GLU A 46 13.42 -35.37 16.78
N GLU A 47 13.94 -35.23 18.00
CA GLU A 47 13.13 -34.98 19.21
C GLU A 47 12.41 -33.63 19.14
N TYR A 48 13.03 -32.62 18.52
CA TYR A 48 12.37 -31.35 18.19
C TYR A 48 11.44 -31.40 16.96
N GLY A 49 11.27 -32.58 16.36
CA GLY A 49 10.31 -32.82 15.28
C GLY A 49 10.79 -32.39 13.89
N ALA A 50 12.10 -32.43 13.63
CA ALA A 50 12.64 -32.10 12.32
C ALA A 50 12.15 -33.05 11.22
N ALA A 51 11.72 -32.50 10.08
CA ALA A 51 11.60 -33.26 8.83
C ALA A 51 12.95 -33.17 8.08
N ASN A 52 13.47 -34.32 7.61
CA ASN A 52 14.86 -34.46 7.15
C ASN A 52 15.26 -33.60 5.92
N SER A 53 14.32 -32.95 5.23
CA SER A 53 14.56 -32.34 3.91
C SER A 53 15.27 -30.98 3.91
N ASP A 54 15.34 -30.24 5.03
CA ASP A 54 15.85 -28.85 5.04
C ASP A 54 16.82 -28.49 6.19
N ILE A 55 17.45 -29.49 6.83
CA ILE A 55 18.38 -29.26 7.96
C ILE A 55 19.80 -29.07 7.44
N ASP A 56 20.38 -27.89 7.66
CA ASP A 56 21.78 -27.62 7.32
C ASP A 56 22.78 -28.29 8.28
N GLU A 57 24.04 -28.43 7.84
CA GLU A 57 25.09 -29.10 8.62
C GLU A 57 25.34 -28.41 9.98
N TRP A 58 25.21 -27.08 10.04
CA TRP A 58 25.36 -26.32 11.28
C TRP A 58 24.32 -26.72 12.32
N GLN A 59 23.05 -26.82 11.91
CA GLN A 59 21.97 -27.25 12.79
C GLN A 59 22.17 -28.69 13.26
N ARG A 60 22.63 -29.59 12.38
CA ARG A 60 22.93 -31.00 12.72
C ARG A 60 24.07 -31.10 13.72
N THR A 61 25.19 -30.44 13.47
CA THR A 61 26.39 -30.50 14.34
C THR A 61 26.10 -30.04 15.76
N PHE A 62 25.34 -28.96 15.92
CA PHE A 62 25.11 -28.34 17.22
C PHE A 62 23.74 -28.65 17.83
N SER A 63 22.97 -29.56 17.22
CA SER A 63 21.58 -29.88 17.58
C SER A 63 20.76 -28.61 17.87
N MET A 64 20.70 -27.71 16.88
CA MET A 64 20.00 -26.42 16.98
C MET A 64 18.72 -26.43 16.12
N PRO A 65 17.53 -26.66 16.70
CA PRO A 65 16.27 -26.53 15.98
C PRO A 65 16.03 -25.09 15.55
N LEU A 66 15.15 -24.88 14.56
CA LEU A 66 14.64 -23.53 14.30
C LEU A 66 13.65 -23.14 15.40
N ASP A 67 13.68 -21.87 15.78
CA ASP A 67 12.73 -21.27 16.72
C ASP A 67 11.25 -21.41 16.33
N THR A 68 10.96 -21.65 15.06
CA THR A 68 9.59 -21.84 14.55
C THR A 68 9.09 -23.29 14.63
N TRP A 69 9.91 -24.25 15.11
CA TRP A 69 9.52 -25.65 15.17
C TRP A 69 8.54 -25.92 16.33
N PRO A 70 7.42 -26.66 16.11
CA PRO A 70 6.35 -26.81 17.10
C PRO A 70 6.80 -27.46 18.42
N LYS A 71 7.71 -28.42 18.38
CA LYS A 71 8.18 -29.14 19.57
C LYS A 71 9.30 -28.41 20.33
N THR A 72 9.66 -27.20 19.93
CA THR A 72 10.55 -26.36 20.74
C THR A 72 9.87 -25.91 22.01
N GLY A 73 8.53 -25.90 22.11
CA GLY A 73 7.85 -25.52 23.36
C GLY A 73 8.16 -24.09 23.83
N LEU A 74 8.47 -23.21 22.88
CA LEU A 74 8.80 -21.79 23.10
C LEU A 74 7.80 -20.91 22.35
N PRO A 75 6.55 -20.78 22.84
CA PRO A 75 5.59 -19.90 22.19
C PRO A 75 6.10 -18.45 22.17
N TYR A 76 5.84 -17.71 21.11
CA TYR A 76 6.33 -16.36 20.87
C TYR A 76 5.24 -15.51 20.20
N LYS A 77 4.55 -14.71 21.01
CA LYS A 77 3.43 -13.83 20.62
C LYS A 77 3.79 -12.35 20.66
N GLU A 78 5.03 -12.00 20.32
CA GLU A 78 5.47 -10.61 20.21
C GLU A 78 5.00 -9.95 18.91
N THR A 79 4.68 -8.66 18.96
CA THR A 79 4.05 -7.90 17.85
C THR A 79 4.96 -6.77 17.32
N GLY A 80 6.23 -6.70 17.75
CA GLY A 80 7.18 -5.74 17.18
C GLY A 80 8.61 -5.84 17.71
N SER A 81 9.57 -5.21 17.03
CA SER A 81 10.99 -5.20 17.45
C SER A 81 11.28 -4.51 18.81
N ALA A 82 10.28 -3.84 19.37
CA ALA A 82 10.35 -3.17 20.65
C ALA A 82 9.33 -3.71 21.66
N SER A 83 8.74 -4.91 21.46
CA SER A 83 8.00 -5.56 22.54
C SER A 83 8.92 -6.05 23.65
N PHE A 84 8.33 -6.31 24.81
CA PHE A 84 9.01 -7.03 25.86
C PHE A 84 9.12 -8.50 25.44
N ASN A 85 10.28 -9.10 25.67
CA ASN A 85 10.56 -10.49 25.32
C ASN A 85 10.14 -11.42 26.45
N PRO A 86 9.41 -12.52 26.18
CA PRO A 86 9.18 -13.54 27.18
C PRO A 86 10.45 -14.27 27.62
N TYR A 87 11.48 -14.33 26.77
CA TYR A 87 12.67 -15.14 26.99
C TYR A 87 13.93 -14.29 27.24
N VAL A 88 14.83 -14.82 28.07
CA VAL A 88 16.20 -14.32 28.16
C VAL A 88 16.99 -14.94 27.00
N GLU A 89 17.33 -14.13 26.00
CA GLU A 89 17.97 -14.60 24.77
C GLU A 89 19.35 -13.96 24.56
N PHE A 90 20.38 -14.79 24.35
CA PHE A 90 21.70 -14.32 23.93
C PHE A 90 21.85 -14.49 22.43
N TYR A 91 22.39 -13.48 21.76
CA TYR A 91 22.57 -13.45 20.32
C TYR A 91 23.96 -13.91 19.95
N GLY A 92 24.03 -15.03 19.23
CA GLY A 92 25.26 -15.63 18.77
C GLY A 92 25.52 -15.37 17.29
N PHE A 93 26.78 -15.16 16.93
CA PHE A 93 27.22 -15.25 15.56
C PHE A 93 28.56 -15.96 15.44
N TYR A 94 28.65 -16.86 14.46
CA TYR A 94 29.88 -17.46 13.99
C TYR A 94 30.30 -16.78 12.70
N LYS A 95 31.59 -16.46 12.58
CA LYS A 95 32.16 -15.84 11.38
C LYS A 95 33.52 -16.46 11.11
N THR A 96 33.72 -16.92 9.88
CA THR A 96 35.03 -17.34 9.39
C THR A 96 35.53 -16.40 8.29
N SER A 97 36.84 -16.26 8.21
CA SER A 97 37.59 -15.53 7.20
C SER A 97 38.86 -16.32 6.88
N LYS A 98 39.58 -15.95 5.81
CA LYS A 98 40.78 -16.67 5.35
C LYS A 98 41.84 -16.88 6.44
N THR A 99 41.87 -16.02 7.46
CA THR A 99 42.93 -16.00 8.48
C THR A 99 42.40 -16.08 9.91
N LYS A 100 41.07 -16.14 10.10
CA LYS A 100 40.47 -16.04 11.44
C LYS A 100 39.04 -16.56 11.48
N SER A 101 38.76 -17.42 12.45
CA SER A 101 37.42 -17.86 12.80
C SER A 101 37.07 -17.41 14.21
N THR A 102 35.89 -16.81 14.39
CA THR A 102 35.43 -16.29 15.68
C THR A 102 34.00 -16.70 15.97
N LEU A 103 33.74 -17.03 17.23
CA LEU A 103 32.41 -17.22 17.77
C LEU A 103 32.12 -16.10 18.77
N THR A 104 31.04 -15.36 18.55
CA THR A 104 30.68 -14.23 19.41
C THR A 104 29.29 -14.44 19.97
N ILE A 105 29.14 -14.23 21.27
CA ILE A 105 27.86 -14.23 21.97
C ILE A 105 27.69 -12.84 22.57
N SER A 106 26.49 -12.28 22.46
CA SER A 106 26.19 -10.95 22.97
C SER A 106 24.79 -10.87 23.56
N LEU A 107 24.63 -9.98 24.53
CA LEU A 107 23.35 -9.62 25.10
C LEU A 107 23.26 -8.11 25.18
N THR A 108 22.13 -7.54 24.79
CA THR A 108 21.94 -6.09 24.81
C THR A 108 20.82 -5.70 25.76
N GLY A 109 21.07 -4.70 26.60
CA GLY A 109 20.11 -4.21 27.59
C GLY A 109 20.34 -2.74 27.89
N LYS A 110 19.84 -2.28 29.04
CA LYS A 110 20.01 -0.90 29.51
C LYS A 110 20.79 -0.84 30.82
N VAL A 111 21.62 0.19 30.96
CA VAL A 111 22.15 0.66 32.25
C VAL A 111 21.62 2.08 32.45
N GLY A 112 20.68 2.24 33.38
CA GLY A 112 19.88 3.46 33.45
C GLY A 112 19.09 3.70 32.16
N LYS A 113 19.37 4.81 31.46
CA LYS A 113 18.74 5.15 30.17
C LYS A 113 19.57 4.72 28.96
N GLU A 114 20.84 4.37 29.13
CA GLU A 114 21.75 4.06 28.03
C GLU A 114 21.67 2.60 27.61
N LYS A 115 21.74 2.36 26.30
CA LYS A 115 21.84 1.02 25.73
C LYS A 115 23.29 0.53 25.84
N LYS A 116 23.51 -0.57 26.56
CA LYS A 116 24.81 -1.23 26.72
C LYS A 116 24.71 -2.69 26.28
N LYS A 117 25.85 -3.36 26.09
CA LYS A 117 25.90 -4.78 25.72
C LYS A 117 26.92 -5.54 26.57
N PHE A 118 26.63 -6.81 26.78
CA PHE A 118 27.60 -7.84 27.09
C PHE A 118 28.06 -8.49 25.79
N GLU A 119 29.34 -8.79 25.67
CA GLU A 119 29.92 -9.48 24.53
C GLU A 119 31.06 -10.39 25.01
N ASN A 120 31.04 -11.64 24.54
CA ASN A 120 32.14 -12.61 24.68
C ASN A 120 32.53 -13.08 23.28
N VAL A 121 33.81 -13.00 22.94
CA VAL A 121 34.37 -13.39 21.64
C VAL A 121 35.41 -14.48 21.86
N LEU A 122 35.11 -15.70 21.41
CA LEU A 122 36.06 -16.79 21.30
C LEU A 122 36.77 -16.73 19.95
N ASP A 123 38.10 -16.65 20.00
CA ASP A 123 38.97 -16.87 18.85
C ASP A 123 39.25 -18.37 18.73
N LEU A 124 38.83 -18.98 17.61
CA LEU A 124 38.87 -20.44 17.47
C LEU A 124 40.28 -21.00 17.24
N GLU A 125 41.21 -20.15 16.77
CA GLU A 125 42.60 -20.55 16.49
C GLU A 125 43.43 -20.51 17.78
N THR A 126 43.32 -19.41 18.52
CA THR A 126 44.08 -19.19 19.77
C THR A 126 43.40 -19.79 21.00
N ARG A 127 42.08 -20.04 20.91
CA ARG A 127 41.18 -20.40 22.02
C ARG A 127 41.04 -19.33 23.10
N ASP A 128 41.51 -18.12 22.82
CA ASP A 128 41.38 -16.99 23.74
C ASP A 128 39.95 -16.44 23.71
N VAL A 129 39.44 -16.11 24.90
CA VAL A 129 38.12 -15.50 25.08
C VAL A 129 38.29 -14.05 25.50
N LYS A 130 37.84 -13.12 24.65
CA LYS A 130 37.74 -11.71 24.98
C LYS A 130 36.37 -11.41 25.58
N LYS A 131 36.33 -10.89 26.80
CA LYS A 131 35.09 -10.51 27.52
C LYS A 131 34.98 -8.98 27.58
N GLU A 132 33.86 -8.42 27.11
CA GLU A 132 33.57 -6.97 27.13
C GLU A 132 32.15 -6.69 27.63
N GLY A 133 31.96 -5.70 28.51
CA GLY A 133 30.64 -5.25 28.96
C GLY A 133 30.65 -4.63 30.35
N CYS A 134 29.46 -4.27 30.85
CA CYS A 134 29.24 -3.83 32.24
C CYS A 134 28.97 -5.01 33.19
N GLU A 135 28.75 -4.74 34.47
CA GLU A 135 28.44 -5.78 35.48
C GLU A 135 26.99 -6.28 35.42
N GLU A 136 26.05 -5.43 34.98
CA GLU A 136 24.63 -5.74 34.97
C GLU A 136 23.92 -5.06 33.78
N LEU A 137 22.86 -5.68 33.28
CA LEU A 137 21.98 -5.13 32.24
C LEU A 137 20.50 -5.31 32.61
N SER A 138 19.72 -4.24 32.52
CA SER A 138 18.26 -4.33 32.57
C SER A 138 17.69 -4.79 31.23
N LEU A 139 16.90 -5.86 31.26
CA LEU A 139 16.22 -6.46 30.11
C LEU A 139 14.75 -6.08 30.08
N ARG A 140 14.17 -6.13 28.88
CA ARG A 140 12.74 -5.90 28.68
C ARG A 140 12.01 -7.24 28.66
N ILE A 141 11.66 -7.77 29.83
CA ILE A 141 11.00 -9.07 29.97
C ILE A 141 9.50 -8.94 30.22
N LYS A 142 8.68 -9.81 29.59
CA LYS A 142 7.22 -9.91 29.85
C LYS A 142 6.97 -10.63 31.18
N LYS A 143 6.03 -10.10 31.98
CA LYS A 143 5.79 -10.60 33.35
C LYS A 143 4.63 -11.59 33.50
N ASN A 144 3.53 -11.43 32.75
CA ASN A 144 2.24 -12.03 33.17
C ASN A 144 1.63 -13.07 32.21
N GLU A 145 2.11 -13.16 30.97
CA GLU A 145 1.40 -13.89 29.90
C GLU A 145 2.00 -15.27 29.60
N TYR A 146 3.21 -15.54 30.09
CA TYR A 146 3.97 -16.76 29.82
C TYR A 146 4.15 -17.54 31.10
N TYR A 147 3.95 -18.85 31.03
CA TYR A 147 3.92 -19.74 32.18
C TYR A 147 4.82 -20.94 31.95
N ILE A 148 5.50 -21.37 33.00
CA ILE A 148 6.22 -22.65 33.05
C ILE A 148 5.65 -23.44 34.22
N GLY A 149 5.03 -24.59 33.91
CA GLY A 149 4.15 -25.27 34.86
C GLY A 149 3.00 -24.36 35.32
N ASN A 150 2.90 -24.13 36.63
CA ASN A 150 1.82 -23.35 37.25
C ASN A 150 2.19 -21.91 37.63
N GLN A 151 3.44 -21.50 37.41
CA GLN A 151 3.93 -20.15 37.75
C GLN A 151 4.23 -19.34 36.49
N THR A 152 4.28 -18.01 36.61
CA THR A 152 4.71 -17.19 35.47
C THR A 152 6.19 -17.47 35.17
N LEU A 153 6.55 -17.39 33.88
CA LEU A 153 7.93 -17.56 33.45
C LEU A 153 8.84 -16.48 34.06
N PHE A 154 8.32 -15.27 34.28
CA PHE A 154 9.04 -14.19 34.95
C PHE A 154 9.37 -14.54 36.40
N GLU A 155 8.40 -15.00 37.19
CA GLU A 155 8.65 -15.48 38.56
C GLU A 155 9.66 -16.62 38.56
N ALA A 156 9.53 -17.57 37.63
CA ALA A 156 10.47 -18.67 37.50
C ALA A 156 11.91 -18.20 37.22
N TYR A 157 12.10 -17.14 36.42
CA TYR A 157 13.42 -16.55 36.21
C TYR A 157 13.98 -15.88 37.47
N VAL A 158 13.12 -15.20 38.24
CA VAL A 158 13.50 -14.55 39.50
C VAL A 158 13.89 -15.60 40.54
N ASP A 159 13.11 -16.67 40.68
CA ASP A 159 13.36 -17.77 41.61
C ASP A 159 14.61 -18.59 41.25
N ALA A 160 14.95 -18.66 39.96
CA ALA A 160 16.18 -19.28 39.49
C ALA A 160 17.39 -18.33 39.58
N GLU A 161 17.18 -17.08 39.99
CA GLU A 161 18.15 -15.98 39.98
C GLU A 161 18.84 -15.76 38.61
N ILE A 162 18.08 -16.00 37.53
CA ILE A 162 18.50 -15.68 36.16
C ILE A 162 18.41 -14.16 35.93
N ILE A 163 17.32 -13.56 36.41
CA ILE A 163 17.11 -12.11 36.46
C ILE A 163 16.63 -11.70 37.85
N ASP A 164 16.77 -10.43 38.21
CA ASP A 164 16.17 -9.88 39.42
C ASP A 164 14.71 -9.40 39.19
N LYS A 165 14.06 -8.93 40.27
CA LYS A 165 12.69 -8.38 40.21
C LYS A 165 12.57 -7.13 39.31
N ASN A 166 13.68 -6.45 39.02
CA ASN A 166 13.79 -5.30 38.14
C ASN A 166 14.13 -5.68 36.69
N CYS A 167 14.07 -6.98 36.36
CA CYS A 167 14.43 -7.55 35.06
C CYS A 167 15.92 -7.39 34.70
N SER A 168 16.80 -7.25 35.69
CA SER A 168 18.24 -7.12 35.49
C SER A 168 18.97 -8.46 35.51
N ILE A 169 19.94 -8.63 34.63
CA ILE A 169 20.80 -9.82 34.52
C ILE A 169 22.25 -9.45 34.82
N ARG A 170 22.91 -10.27 35.65
CA ARG A 170 24.31 -10.11 36.02
C ARG A 170 25.26 -10.69 34.97
N ARG A 171 26.45 -10.10 34.89
CA ARG A 171 27.50 -10.50 33.94
C ARG A 171 28.03 -11.90 34.18
N ASP A 172 28.16 -12.32 35.44
CA ASP A 172 28.67 -13.65 35.80
C ASP A 172 27.80 -14.78 35.23
N LEU A 173 26.47 -14.64 35.24
CA LEU A 173 25.56 -15.59 34.59
C LEU A 173 25.74 -15.63 33.08
N PHE A 174 25.88 -14.46 32.44
CA PHE A 174 26.16 -14.38 31.01
C PHE A 174 27.47 -15.10 30.67
N ASP A 175 28.52 -14.88 31.47
CA ASP A 175 29.82 -15.52 31.27
C ASP A 175 29.76 -17.03 31.47
N SER A 176 29.09 -17.54 32.52
CA SER A 176 28.94 -18.99 32.75
C SER A 176 28.23 -19.69 31.59
N VAL A 177 27.17 -19.09 31.05
CA VAL A 177 26.46 -19.65 29.87
C VAL A 177 27.35 -19.61 28.62
N CYS A 178 28.09 -18.53 28.41
CA CYS A 178 29.02 -18.43 27.29
C CYS A 178 30.13 -19.48 27.38
N ASP A 179 30.74 -19.64 28.55
CA ASP A 179 31.84 -20.57 28.78
C ASP A 179 31.37 -22.03 28.54
N GLU A 180 30.17 -22.39 29.01
CA GLU A 180 29.56 -23.70 28.75
C GLU A 180 29.24 -23.91 27.26
N PHE A 181 28.70 -22.89 26.57
CA PHE A 181 28.45 -22.99 25.14
C PHE A 181 29.74 -23.08 24.33
N PHE A 182 30.79 -22.33 24.68
CA PHE A 182 32.09 -22.40 24.01
C PHE A 182 32.74 -23.78 24.15
N LYS A 183 32.65 -24.39 25.34
CA LYS A 183 33.09 -25.77 25.56
C LYS A 183 32.32 -26.74 24.67
N PHE A 184 30.98 -26.69 24.71
CA PHE A 184 30.12 -27.51 23.84
C PHE A 184 30.42 -27.33 22.35
N PHE A 185 30.60 -26.08 21.92
CA PHE A 185 30.89 -25.73 20.54
C PHE A 185 32.22 -26.35 20.09
N MET A 186 33.27 -26.18 20.90
CA MET A 186 34.60 -26.72 20.59
C MET A 186 34.64 -28.24 20.59
N ASP A 187 33.86 -28.90 21.44
CA ASP A 187 33.77 -30.36 21.45
C ASP A 187 33.06 -30.90 20.20
N ARG A 188 31.97 -30.27 19.77
CA ARG A 188 31.23 -30.68 18.55
C ARG A 188 31.92 -30.27 17.25
N LEU A 189 32.72 -29.21 17.26
CA LEU A 189 33.45 -28.73 16.08
C LEU A 189 34.47 -29.75 15.57
N LYS A 190 35.06 -30.56 16.47
CA LYS A 190 36.03 -31.61 16.12
C LYS A 190 35.49 -32.61 15.10
N ASP A 191 34.17 -32.81 15.10
CA ASP A 191 33.48 -33.81 14.28
C ASP A 191 32.78 -33.20 13.05
N ALA A 192 32.96 -31.90 12.77
CA ALA A 192 32.15 -31.15 11.79
C ALA A 192 32.96 -30.62 10.59
N LYS A 193 32.38 -30.66 9.38
CA LYS A 193 32.98 -30.08 8.17
C LYS A 193 32.35 -28.73 7.81
N LEU A 194 32.68 -27.70 8.59
CA LEU A 194 32.13 -26.34 8.38
C LEU A 194 32.80 -25.53 7.25
N GLU A 195 33.44 -26.20 6.28
CA GLU A 195 34.38 -25.62 5.29
C GLU A 195 33.78 -24.50 4.41
N ASN A 196 32.44 -24.36 4.36
CA ASN A 196 31.74 -23.38 3.53
C ASN A 196 30.91 -22.33 4.31
N VAL A 197 31.00 -22.31 5.64
CA VAL A 197 30.13 -21.47 6.48
C VAL A 197 30.75 -20.09 6.74
N ARG A 198 30.53 -19.12 5.85
CA ARG A 198 31.07 -17.74 6.01
C ARG A 198 30.56 -17.01 7.25
N LYS A 199 29.27 -17.11 7.52
CA LYS A 199 28.61 -16.48 8.67
C LYS A 199 27.33 -17.22 9.04
N LYS A 200 27.13 -17.50 10.32
CA LYS A 200 25.86 -18.04 10.86
C LYS A 200 25.45 -17.27 12.11
N SER A 201 24.16 -16.95 12.18
CA SER A 201 23.54 -16.34 13.36
C SER A 201 22.68 -17.38 14.06
N PHE A 202 22.69 -17.38 15.38
CA PHE A 202 21.90 -18.27 16.22
C PHE A 202 21.51 -17.55 17.52
N ARG A 203 20.65 -18.17 18.33
CA ARG A 203 20.29 -17.64 19.65
C ARG A 203 20.40 -18.71 20.73
N LEU A 204 20.84 -18.29 21.91
CA LEU A 204 20.81 -19.13 23.10
C LEU A 204 19.60 -18.70 23.94
N VAL A 205 18.65 -19.60 24.14
CA VAL A 205 17.44 -19.34 24.93
C VAL A 205 17.67 -19.90 26.33
N ILE A 206 17.73 -19.01 27.32
CA ILE A 206 18.01 -19.38 28.70
C ILE A 206 16.67 -19.58 29.41
N LEU A 207 16.47 -20.74 30.02
CA LEU A 207 15.26 -21.13 30.74
C LEU A 207 15.62 -21.54 32.18
N PRO A 208 14.69 -21.40 33.13
CA PRO A 208 14.93 -21.81 34.52
C PRO A 208 14.89 -23.33 34.71
N LYS A 209 14.14 -24.07 33.86
CA LYS A 209 13.94 -25.53 33.94
C LYS A 209 13.63 -26.12 32.57
N ASP A 210 13.82 -27.43 32.42
CA ASP A 210 13.41 -28.19 31.22
C ASP A 210 11.93 -28.57 31.27
N GLU A 211 11.08 -27.55 31.10
CA GLU A 211 9.63 -27.71 30.98
C GLU A 211 9.12 -26.85 29.81
N PRO A 212 8.02 -27.25 29.14
CA PRO A 212 7.44 -26.46 28.06
C PRO A 212 6.83 -25.16 28.60
N VAL A 213 7.03 -24.07 27.87
CA VAL A 213 6.40 -22.78 28.18
C VAL A 213 5.04 -22.71 27.50
N THR A 214 4.04 -22.19 28.21
CA THR A 214 2.69 -21.96 27.71
C THR A 214 2.34 -20.49 27.74
N PHE A 215 1.46 -20.06 26.83
CA PHE A 215 0.96 -18.68 26.77
C PHE A 215 -0.51 -18.67 27.19
N LYS A 216 -0.89 -17.72 28.06
CA LYS A 216 -2.29 -17.51 28.50
C LYS A 216 -2.68 -16.07 28.23
N GLU A 217 -3.78 -15.86 27.49
CA GLU A 217 -4.34 -14.52 27.28
C GLU A 217 -5.12 -14.06 28.52
N GLU A 218 -4.88 -12.83 28.98
CA GLU A 218 -5.71 -12.21 30.02
C GLU A 218 -7.13 -11.96 29.47
N ILE A 219 -8.08 -12.80 29.90
CA ILE A 219 -9.51 -12.54 29.75
C ILE A 219 -9.85 -11.41 30.73
N SER A 220 -9.98 -10.17 30.25
CA SER A 220 -10.56 -9.11 31.08
C SER A 220 -12.09 -9.21 31.03
N PRO A 221 -12.78 -9.33 32.18
CA PRO A 221 -14.23 -9.39 32.23
C PRO A 221 -14.82 -7.98 32.29
N SER A 222 -15.55 -7.56 31.26
CA SER A 222 -16.64 -6.57 31.40
C SER A 222 -17.37 -6.39 30.06
N GLU A 223 -18.41 -7.20 29.88
CA GLU A 223 -19.48 -6.99 28.90
C GLU A 223 -20.30 -5.76 29.30
N VAL A 224 -20.10 -4.62 28.65
CA VAL A 224 -21.10 -3.56 28.64
C VAL A 224 -21.99 -3.82 27.43
N LYS A 225 -23.16 -4.41 27.66
CA LYS A 225 -24.18 -4.61 26.63
C LYS A 225 -24.68 -3.25 26.13
N SER A 226 -24.38 -2.92 24.87
CA SER A 226 -25.01 -1.85 24.12
C SER A 226 -26.25 -2.36 23.39
N GLU A 227 -27.04 -1.44 22.84
CA GLU A 227 -28.12 -1.79 21.91
C GLU A 227 -27.60 -2.62 20.72
N GLU A 228 -28.45 -3.51 20.22
CA GLU A 228 -28.12 -4.45 19.15
C GLU A 228 -27.85 -3.68 17.84
N PHE A 229 -26.63 -3.78 17.31
CA PHE A 229 -26.23 -3.15 16.05
C PHE A 229 -25.72 -4.19 15.05
N VAL A 230 -25.81 -3.89 13.77
CA VAL A 230 -25.23 -4.73 12.70
C VAL A 230 -23.82 -4.23 12.43
N ASP A 231 -22.82 -5.08 12.64
CA ASP A 231 -21.43 -4.72 12.41
C ASP A 231 -21.12 -4.59 10.90
N SER A 232 -19.90 -4.16 10.57
CA SER A 232 -19.45 -4.01 9.17
C SER A 232 -19.39 -5.34 8.40
N PHE A 233 -19.72 -6.46 9.05
CA PHE A 233 -19.77 -7.82 8.52
C PHE A 233 -21.20 -8.37 8.43
N GLY A 234 -22.21 -7.54 8.70
CA GLY A 234 -23.63 -7.94 8.62
C GLY A 234 -24.10 -8.77 9.81
N ARG A 235 -23.31 -8.89 10.89
CA ARG A 235 -23.68 -9.65 12.09
C ARG A 235 -24.32 -8.74 13.12
N LYS A 236 -25.41 -9.21 13.74
CA LYS A 236 -26.01 -8.56 14.89
C LYS A 236 -25.10 -8.75 16.11
N SER A 237 -24.67 -7.66 16.72
CA SER A 237 -23.84 -7.62 17.92
C SER A 237 -24.47 -6.73 18.97
N THR A 238 -24.32 -7.10 20.24
CA THR A 238 -24.82 -6.34 21.40
C THR A 238 -23.70 -5.73 22.24
N THR A 239 -22.44 -5.85 21.79
CA THR A 239 -21.29 -5.31 22.53
C THR A 239 -20.24 -4.75 21.56
N TYR A 240 -19.57 -3.68 21.99
CA TYR A 240 -18.36 -3.17 21.35
C TYR A 240 -17.13 -3.80 22.03
N PRO A 241 -16.07 -4.13 21.28
CA PRO A 241 -14.78 -4.43 21.89
C PRO A 241 -14.30 -3.21 22.70
N THR A 242 -14.11 -3.37 24.01
CA THR A 242 -13.80 -2.27 24.95
C THR A 242 -12.30 -1.99 25.10
N LYS A 243 -11.43 -2.78 24.47
CA LYS A 243 -9.98 -2.60 24.50
C LYS A 243 -9.47 -1.97 23.21
N THR A 244 -8.93 -0.75 23.28
CA THR A 244 -7.98 -0.26 22.29
C THR A 244 -6.65 -1.01 22.47
N THR A 245 -6.14 -1.62 21.40
CA THR A 245 -4.77 -2.14 21.41
C THR A 245 -3.83 -0.94 21.44
N TYR A 246 -3.06 -0.79 22.52
CA TYR A 246 -2.11 0.30 22.81
C TYR A 246 -1.06 0.58 21.69
N ASN A 247 -1.06 -0.19 20.60
CA ASN A 247 -0.01 -0.23 19.57
C ASN A 247 -0.47 0.14 18.15
N ALA A 248 -1.69 0.66 17.94
CA ALA A 248 -2.15 0.94 16.57
C ALA A 248 -1.52 2.22 15.97
N LYS A 249 -0.34 2.08 15.37
CA LYS A 249 0.02 2.75 14.12
C LYS A 249 0.61 1.67 13.20
N PHE A 250 0.00 1.48 12.03
CA PHE A 250 0.32 0.52 10.94
C PHE A 250 -0.52 -0.76 10.89
N MET A 251 -1.13 -1.02 9.72
CA MET A 251 -1.72 -2.31 9.36
C MET A 251 -0.75 -3.07 8.44
N SER A 252 -0.29 -4.21 8.92
CA SER A 252 0.31 -5.27 8.13
C SER A 252 -0.36 -6.57 8.54
N TYR A 253 -0.84 -7.36 7.58
CA TYR A 253 -1.45 -8.68 7.86
C TYR A 253 -0.46 -9.73 8.41
N ASP A 254 0.81 -9.35 8.53
CA ASP A 254 1.85 -10.16 9.18
C ASP A 254 1.89 -9.92 10.70
N ASP A 255 1.02 -9.06 11.24
CA ASP A 255 0.84 -8.83 12.68
C ASP A 255 -0.33 -9.68 13.22
N LEU A 256 -0.02 -10.61 14.14
CA LEU A 256 -1.00 -11.45 14.82
C LEU A 256 -1.94 -10.65 15.76
N ALA A 257 -1.69 -9.35 15.97
CA ALA A 257 -2.60 -8.43 16.69
C ALA A 257 -3.81 -7.99 15.84
N PHE A 258 -4.39 -8.91 15.05
CA PHE A 258 -5.51 -8.62 14.20
C PHE A 258 -6.81 -8.47 15.01
N THR A 259 -7.03 -7.29 15.59
CA THR A 259 -8.37 -6.82 15.95
C THR A 259 -8.62 -5.49 15.23
N ILE A 260 -9.73 -5.42 14.51
CA ILE A 260 -10.12 -4.29 13.68
C ILE A 260 -10.32 -3.05 14.57
N ASN A 261 -9.29 -2.20 14.66
CA ASN A 261 -9.31 -0.95 15.41
C ASN A 261 -9.32 0.26 14.46
N CYS A 262 -10.31 0.35 13.57
CA CYS A 262 -10.57 1.54 12.77
C CYS A 262 -12.08 1.76 12.60
N THR A 263 -12.61 2.77 13.29
CA THR A 263 -14.04 3.12 13.38
C THR A 263 -14.62 3.82 12.15
N LYS A 264 -13.90 3.90 11.02
CA LYS A 264 -14.41 4.50 9.77
C LYS A 264 -13.86 3.76 8.54
N GLY A 265 -14.74 3.11 7.78
CA GLY A 265 -14.43 2.26 6.61
C GLY A 265 -13.40 2.83 5.62
N PRO A 266 -13.37 4.13 5.28
CA PRO A 266 -12.38 4.68 4.34
C PRO A 266 -10.93 4.66 4.84
N LYS A 267 -10.69 4.80 6.15
CA LYS A 267 -9.33 4.80 6.74
C LYS A 267 -8.77 3.38 6.92
N PHE A 268 -9.65 2.39 7.02
CA PHE A 268 -9.30 0.97 7.08
C PHE A 268 -8.71 0.47 5.75
N TYR A 269 -9.27 0.87 4.61
CA TYR A 269 -8.69 0.45 3.33
C TYR A 269 -7.43 1.24 2.96
N ALA A 270 -7.32 2.51 3.37
CA ALA A 270 -6.21 3.38 3.02
C ALA A 270 -4.86 3.07 3.71
N ASN A 271 -4.83 2.20 4.72
CA ASN A 271 -3.59 1.91 5.47
C ASN A 271 -3.15 0.43 5.36
N LEU A 272 -3.80 -0.36 4.50
CA LEU A 272 -3.63 -1.80 4.47
C LEU A 272 -2.37 -2.20 3.69
N GLY A 273 -1.30 -2.54 4.40
CA GLY A 273 -0.07 -3.09 3.81
C GLY A 273 -0.06 -4.63 3.86
N ILE A 274 0.38 -5.28 2.79
CA ILE A 274 0.62 -6.73 2.73
C ILE A 274 2.08 -6.95 2.30
N GLY A 275 2.80 -7.79 3.03
CA GLY A 275 4.14 -8.23 2.64
C GLY A 275 4.07 -9.30 1.54
N ASP A 276 5.14 -9.42 0.75
CA ASP A 276 5.23 -10.31 -0.41
C ASP A 276 4.84 -11.76 -0.07
N ALA A 277 5.30 -12.29 1.08
CA ALA A 277 4.98 -13.64 1.55
C ALA A 277 3.50 -13.86 1.90
N SER A 278 2.77 -12.81 2.29
CA SER A 278 1.33 -12.87 2.52
C SER A 278 0.54 -12.72 1.21
N LEU A 279 1.09 -11.96 0.25
CA LEU A 279 0.53 -11.87 -1.10
C LEU A 279 0.60 -13.23 -1.84
N GLU A 280 1.73 -13.95 -1.72
CA GLU A 280 1.95 -15.29 -2.30
C GLU A 280 1.02 -16.36 -1.73
N LYS A 281 0.53 -16.19 -0.50
CA LYS A 281 -0.43 -17.12 0.13
C LYS A 281 -1.85 -16.96 -0.41
N ILE A 282 -2.14 -15.93 -1.18
CA ILE A 282 -3.46 -15.68 -1.77
C ILE A 282 -3.45 -16.19 -3.21
N ASN A 283 -4.58 -16.72 -3.69
CA ASN A 283 -4.75 -17.12 -5.09
C ASN A 283 -4.92 -15.88 -6.00
N LEU A 284 -3.94 -14.98 -5.98
CA LEU A 284 -3.86 -13.91 -6.98
C LEU A 284 -3.24 -14.47 -8.27
N PRO A 285 -3.68 -13.96 -9.44
CA PRO A 285 -2.98 -14.24 -10.69
C PRO A 285 -1.49 -13.95 -10.56
N SER A 286 -0.64 -14.78 -11.14
CA SER A 286 0.83 -14.60 -11.08
C SER A 286 1.31 -13.32 -11.77
N GLU A 287 0.49 -12.74 -12.64
CA GLU A 287 0.82 -11.55 -13.43
C GLU A 287 -0.12 -10.39 -13.11
N SER A 288 0.48 -9.27 -12.71
CA SER A 288 -0.18 -7.98 -12.57
C SER A 288 -0.15 -7.19 -13.89
N ILE A 289 -1.22 -6.46 -14.19
CA ILE A 289 -1.26 -5.48 -15.27
C ILE A 289 -0.80 -4.12 -14.73
N LYS A 290 0.25 -3.54 -15.32
CA LYS A 290 0.82 -2.26 -14.87
C LYS A 290 0.07 -1.10 -15.52
N ILE A 291 -0.66 -0.33 -14.72
CA ILE A 291 -1.37 0.87 -15.18
C ILE A 291 -0.99 2.06 -14.31
N SER A 292 -0.35 3.06 -14.91
CA SER A 292 0.02 4.33 -14.26
C SER A 292 0.80 4.19 -12.96
N GLY A 293 1.80 3.29 -12.99
CA GLY A 293 2.67 3.02 -11.84
C GLY A 293 2.08 2.11 -10.76
N LEU A 294 0.85 1.62 -10.95
CA LEU A 294 0.16 0.72 -10.04
C LEU A 294 0.05 -0.70 -10.60
N ASP A 295 -0.04 -1.67 -9.70
CA ASP A 295 -0.24 -3.09 -9.98
C ASP A 295 -1.73 -3.42 -9.94
N TRP A 296 -2.31 -3.73 -11.10
CA TRP A 296 -3.71 -4.10 -11.22
C TRP A 296 -3.86 -5.59 -11.46
N TYR A 297 -4.69 -6.24 -10.64
CA TYR A 297 -5.08 -7.62 -10.82
C TYR A 297 -6.56 -7.66 -11.19
N PHE A 298 -6.83 -8.42 -12.25
CA PHE A 298 -8.17 -8.71 -12.73
C PHE A 298 -8.29 -10.23 -12.79
N PHE A 299 -9.31 -10.81 -12.18
CA PHE A 299 -9.58 -12.23 -12.31
C PHE A 299 -11.06 -12.52 -12.16
N ASP A 300 -11.51 -13.54 -12.89
CA ASP A 300 -12.87 -14.07 -12.74
C ASP A 300 -12.95 -14.82 -11.41
N ILE A 301 -13.95 -14.47 -10.60
CA ILE A 301 -14.20 -15.10 -9.31
C ILE A 301 -14.61 -16.57 -9.51
N VAL A 302 -15.21 -16.89 -10.66
CA VAL A 302 -15.74 -18.23 -10.97
C VAL A 302 -14.68 -19.13 -11.60
N ASP A 303 -13.80 -18.58 -12.45
CA ASP A 303 -12.72 -19.33 -13.10
C ASP A 303 -11.38 -18.59 -13.02
N GLN A 304 -10.58 -18.97 -12.03
CA GLN A 304 -9.28 -18.35 -11.74
C GLN A 304 -8.21 -18.64 -12.80
N ASN A 305 -8.49 -19.51 -13.79
CA ASN A 305 -7.53 -19.83 -14.85
C ASN A 305 -7.55 -18.81 -15.99
N ILE A 306 -8.56 -17.93 -16.05
CA ILE A 306 -8.65 -16.91 -17.09
C ILE A 306 -7.54 -15.88 -16.88
N LYS A 307 -6.68 -15.76 -17.90
CA LYS A 307 -5.61 -14.76 -17.94
C LYS A 307 -5.99 -13.63 -18.87
N PHE A 308 -6.00 -12.41 -18.34
CA PHE A 308 -6.24 -11.22 -19.13
C PHE A 308 -4.94 -10.66 -19.70
N THR A 309 -4.97 -10.22 -20.96
CA THR A 309 -3.80 -9.60 -21.61
C THR A 309 -3.76 -8.10 -21.33
N ASP A 310 -2.57 -7.58 -20.99
CA ASP A 310 -2.33 -6.15 -20.84
C ASP A 310 -2.54 -5.40 -22.17
N LYS A 311 -3.45 -4.41 -22.15
CA LYS A 311 -3.75 -3.56 -23.32
C LYS A 311 -2.90 -2.32 -23.44
N LYS A 312 -2.20 -1.89 -22.37
CA LYS A 312 -1.37 -0.66 -22.34
C LYS A 312 -2.13 0.61 -22.77
N LYS A 313 -3.43 0.69 -22.44
CA LYS A 313 -4.34 1.79 -22.83
C LYS A 313 -5.06 2.47 -21.66
N GLY A 314 -4.71 2.14 -20.42
CA GLY A 314 -5.35 2.67 -19.20
C GLY A 314 -6.44 1.75 -18.65
N PHE A 315 -6.98 2.12 -17.47
CA PHE A 315 -7.92 1.29 -16.71
C PHE A 315 -9.20 0.99 -17.47
N TYR A 316 -9.85 2.01 -18.06
CA TYR A 316 -11.12 1.83 -18.78
C TYR A 316 -10.99 0.81 -19.92
N HIS A 317 -9.97 0.96 -20.77
CA HIS A 317 -9.71 0.06 -21.90
C HIS A 317 -9.39 -1.36 -21.43
N GLN A 318 -8.66 -1.51 -20.31
CA GLN A 318 -8.39 -2.81 -19.73
C GLN A 318 -9.69 -3.49 -19.27
N LEU A 319 -10.55 -2.76 -18.56
CA LEU A 319 -11.84 -3.28 -18.08
C LEU A 319 -12.76 -3.66 -19.25
N LEU A 320 -12.88 -2.81 -20.27
CA LEU A 320 -13.64 -3.08 -21.49
C LEU A 320 -13.14 -4.35 -22.20
N SER A 321 -11.82 -4.52 -22.32
CA SER A 321 -11.25 -5.72 -22.92
C SER A 321 -11.58 -6.97 -22.10
N ASN A 322 -11.38 -6.90 -20.78
CA ASN A 322 -11.63 -8.04 -19.89
C ASN A 322 -13.10 -8.47 -19.94
N TYR A 323 -14.02 -7.50 -19.93
CA TYR A 323 -15.45 -7.75 -20.11
C TYR A 323 -15.76 -8.44 -21.45
N ASN A 324 -15.20 -7.94 -22.55
CA ASN A 324 -15.41 -8.53 -23.88
C ASN A 324 -14.82 -9.95 -23.98
N GLU A 325 -13.72 -10.24 -23.28
CA GLU A 325 -13.11 -11.56 -23.22
C GLU A 325 -13.98 -12.54 -22.44
N LEU A 326 -14.50 -12.14 -21.28
CA LEU A 326 -15.46 -12.93 -20.50
C LEU A 326 -16.74 -13.21 -21.28
N LYS A 327 -17.23 -12.23 -22.06
CA LYS A 327 -18.43 -12.38 -22.90
C LYS A 327 -18.26 -13.42 -24.00
N LYS A 328 -17.07 -13.54 -24.60
CA LYS A 328 -16.79 -14.50 -25.69
C LYS A 328 -16.80 -15.97 -25.24
N GLN A 329 -16.64 -16.24 -23.95
CA GLN A 329 -16.54 -17.60 -23.42
C GLN A 329 -17.89 -18.29 -23.12
N GLY A 330 -19.03 -17.71 -23.54
CA GLY A 330 -20.33 -18.39 -23.50
C GLY A 330 -20.91 -18.67 -22.10
N LYS A 331 -20.37 -18.05 -21.03
CA LYS A 331 -20.88 -18.22 -19.66
C LYS A 331 -22.29 -17.61 -19.51
N SER A 332 -23.06 -18.01 -18.49
CA SER A 332 -24.41 -17.45 -18.25
C SER A 332 -24.35 -15.95 -17.89
N ASP A 333 -25.45 -15.19 -18.05
CA ASP A 333 -25.47 -13.73 -17.77
C ASP A 333 -25.15 -13.38 -16.30
N VAL A 334 -25.36 -14.33 -15.38
CA VAL A 334 -25.00 -14.22 -13.95
C VAL A 334 -23.49 -14.45 -13.72
N THR A 335 -22.81 -15.12 -14.64
CA THR A 335 -21.39 -15.48 -14.57
C THR A 335 -20.49 -14.49 -15.32
N LYS A 336 -21.04 -13.69 -16.24
CA LYS A 336 -20.29 -12.67 -17.02
C LYS A 336 -19.86 -11.45 -16.19
N SER A 337 -20.39 -11.31 -14.99
CA SER A 337 -20.33 -10.10 -14.16
C SER A 337 -19.35 -10.18 -12.99
N LEU A 338 -18.85 -11.36 -12.63
CA LEU A 338 -18.10 -11.59 -11.39
C LEU A 338 -16.59 -11.42 -11.59
N LEU A 339 -16.17 -10.21 -11.95
CA LEU A 339 -14.76 -9.83 -12.03
C LEU A 339 -14.30 -9.25 -10.70
N LYS A 340 -13.20 -9.76 -10.13
CA LYS A 340 -12.52 -9.12 -9.00
C LYS A 340 -11.44 -8.18 -9.53
N VAL A 341 -11.42 -6.95 -8.99
CA VAL A 341 -10.45 -5.90 -9.34
C VAL A 341 -9.68 -5.52 -8.09
N ILE A 342 -8.37 -5.71 -8.13
CA ILE A 342 -7.47 -5.32 -7.05
C ILE A 342 -6.42 -4.36 -7.61
N CYS A 343 -6.17 -3.27 -6.88
CA CYS A 343 -5.11 -2.33 -7.17
C CYS A 343 -4.14 -2.29 -6.01
N LEU A 344 -2.86 -2.53 -6.29
CA LEU A 344 -1.77 -2.46 -5.34
C LEU A 344 -0.76 -1.38 -5.76
N LYS A 345 -0.15 -0.74 -4.77
CA LYS A 345 1.07 0.05 -4.95
C LYS A 345 2.25 -0.70 -4.37
N ARG A 346 3.21 -1.01 -5.24
CA ARG A 346 4.45 -1.65 -4.82
C ARG A 346 5.42 -0.61 -4.23
N THR A 347 5.88 -0.87 -3.02
CA THR A 347 7.05 -0.22 -2.41
C THR A 347 8.18 -1.24 -2.29
N GLN A 348 9.41 -0.81 -1.99
CA GLN A 348 10.60 -1.69 -1.97
C GLN A 348 10.46 -2.97 -1.12
N LYS A 349 9.55 -3.01 -0.15
CA LYS A 349 9.37 -4.15 0.78
C LYS A 349 7.92 -4.56 1.03
N LYS A 350 6.94 -3.84 0.46
CA LYS A 350 5.51 -4.01 0.79
C LYS A 350 4.63 -3.64 -0.38
N TYR A 351 3.47 -4.28 -0.45
CA TYR A 351 2.35 -3.85 -1.27
C TYR A 351 1.35 -3.09 -0.40
N GLU A 352 0.88 -1.94 -0.87
CA GLU A 352 -0.23 -1.21 -0.27
C GLU A 352 -1.47 -1.49 -1.11
N ILE A 353 -2.55 -1.99 -0.50
CA ILE A 353 -3.81 -2.17 -1.22
C ILE A 353 -4.51 -0.83 -1.35
N LEU A 354 -4.69 -0.38 -2.59
CA LEU A 354 -5.39 0.86 -2.89
C LEU A 354 -6.87 0.61 -3.23
N LEU A 355 -7.19 -0.57 -3.79
CA LEU A 355 -8.54 -0.98 -4.17
C LEU A 355 -8.68 -2.51 -4.10
N ASP A 356 -9.77 -3.00 -3.52
CA ASP A 356 -10.20 -4.42 -3.51
C ASP A 356 -11.72 -4.42 -3.67
N GLU A 357 -12.20 -4.54 -4.90
CA GLU A 357 -13.62 -4.43 -5.23
C GLU A 357 -14.04 -5.58 -6.14
N ASN A 358 -15.25 -6.07 -5.92
CA ASN A 358 -15.93 -6.94 -6.88
C ASN A 358 -16.70 -6.06 -7.86
N LEU A 359 -16.58 -6.38 -9.14
CA LEU A 359 -17.58 -5.99 -10.12
C LEU A 359 -18.81 -6.85 -9.82
N THR A 360 -19.90 -6.21 -9.41
CA THR A 360 -21.18 -6.89 -9.10
C THR A 360 -22.28 -6.46 -10.07
N LEU A 361 -21.91 -5.85 -11.19
CA LEU A 361 -22.81 -5.24 -12.17
C LEU A 361 -23.35 -6.30 -13.13
N THR A 362 -24.64 -6.22 -13.49
CA THR A 362 -25.21 -7.15 -14.47
C THR A 362 -24.61 -6.93 -15.87
N ASP A 363 -24.77 -7.90 -16.78
CA ASP A 363 -24.33 -7.72 -18.18
C ASP A 363 -24.95 -6.48 -18.83
N THR A 364 -26.20 -6.15 -18.48
CA THR A 364 -26.89 -4.93 -18.94
C THR A 364 -26.22 -3.67 -18.41
N ASP A 365 -25.89 -3.64 -17.12
CA ASP A 365 -25.18 -2.52 -16.50
C ASP A 365 -23.79 -2.31 -17.11
N LEU A 366 -23.08 -3.40 -17.39
CA LEU A 366 -21.75 -3.36 -18.01
C LEU A 366 -21.81 -2.88 -19.46
N LYS A 367 -22.81 -3.33 -20.24
CA LYS A 367 -23.05 -2.82 -21.59
C LYS A 367 -23.34 -1.33 -21.61
N GLU A 368 -24.10 -0.84 -20.63
CA GLU A 368 -24.41 0.58 -20.50
C GLU A 368 -23.14 1.37 -20.10
N MET A 369 -22.42 0.90 -19.09
CA MET A 369 -21.21 1.54 -18.55
C MET A 369 -20.04 1.55 -19.54
N LEU A 370 -19.90 0.49 -20.33
CA LEU A 370 -18.83 0.28 -21.30
C LEU A 370 -19.30 0.50 -22.74
N ARG A 371 -20.44 1.20 -22.93
CA ARG A 371 -20.99 1.46 -24.26
C ARG A 371 -19.99 2.28 -25.08
N PRO A 372 -19.64 1.84 -26.30
CA PRO A 372 -18.92 2.70 -27.23
C PRO A 372 -19.77 3.93 -27.52
N THR A 373 -19.28 5.11 -27.16
CA THR A 373 -19.99 6.35 -27.43
C THR A 373 -19.58 6.85 -28.80
N GLU A 374 -20.51 6.84 -29.77
CA GLU A 374 -20.29 7.37 -31.13
C GLU A 374 -19.79 8.83 -31.13
N LYS A 375 -20.03 9.58 -30.05
CA LYS A 375 -19.61 10.99 -29.90
C LYS A 375 -18.17 11.20 -29.40
N PHE A 376 -17.53 10.19 -28.85
CA PHE A 376 -16.16 10.32 -28.30
C PHE A 376 -15.33 9.11 -28.69
N ASN A 377 -14.20 9.35 -29.37
CA ASN A 377 -13.14 8.35 -29.46
C ASN A 377 -12.69 8.02 -28.04
N GLU A 378 -12.79 6.76 -27.62
CA GLU A 378 -12.39 6.28 -26.29
C GLU A 378 -10.89 6.58 -26.05
N PRO A 379 -10.54 7.66 -25.33
CA PRO A 379 -9.17 8.13 -25.34
C PRO A 379 -8.30 7.18 -24.52
N ARG A 380 -7.07 6.96 -24.97
CA ARG A 380 -6.10 6.19 -24.17
C ARG A 380 -5.83 6.95 -22.87
N PHE A 381 -5.73 6.20 -21.79
CA PHE A 381 -5.45 6.73 -20.46
C PHE A 381 -6.48 7.80 -20.00
N ALA A 382 -7.76 7.58 -20.32
CA ALA A 382 -8.83 8.53 -20.03
C ALA A 382 -8.93 8.89 -18.54
N PHE A 383 -9.04 7.89 -17.67
CA PHE A 383 -9.21 8.11 -16.22
C PHE A 383 -7.92 8.60 -15.57
N GLU A 384 -6.76 8.29 -16.15
CA GLU A 384 -5.45 8.65 -15.64
C GLU A 384 -5.21 10.17 -15.67
N VAL A 385 -6.02 10.95 -16.39
CA VAL A 385 -6.06 12.42 -16.27
C VAL A 385 -6.43 12.90 -14.85
N LEU A 386 -7.03 12.02 -14.04
CA LEU A 386 -7.40 12.26 -12.64
C LEU A 386 -6.25 12.02 -11.65
N ILE A 387 -5.09 11.55 -12.13
CA ILE A 387 -3.88 11.41 -11.31
C ILE A 387 -3.27 12.80 -11.11
N ASP A 388 -3.07 13.17 -9.85
CA ASP A 388 -2.45 14.43 -9.50
C ASP A 388 -0.92 14.26 -9.52
N THR A 389 -0.28 15.08 -10.35
CA THR A 389 1.17 15.11 -10.57
C THR A 389 1.79 16.41 -10.07
N SER A 390 1.03 17.24 -9.33
CA SER A 390 1.53 18.50 -8.79
C SER A 390 2.43 18.22 -7.56
N GLY A 391 3.75 18.33 -7.74
CA GLY A 391 4.76 18.15 -6.70
C GLY A 391 5.70 16.96 -6.92
N GLU A 392 6.52 16.65 -5.91
CA GLU A 392 7.52 15.56 -5.98
C GLU A 392 6.88 14.15 -5.88
N GLN A 393 5.61 14.05 -5.46
CA GLN A 393 4.92 12.78 -5.28
C GLN A 393 3.65 12.69 -6.14
N MET A 394 3.51 11.58 -6.85
CA MET A 394 2.28 11.24 -7.58
C MET A 394 1.19 10.82 -6.59
N LEU A 395 0.01 11.43 -6.71
CA LEU A 395 -1.15 11.15 -5.86
C LEU A 395 -2.28 10.51 -6.67
N TRP A 396 -2.62 9.27 -6.32
CA TRP A 396 -3.66 8.48 -7.01
C TRP A 396 -5.04 8.55 -6.35
N SER A 397 -5.20 9.28 -5.24
CA SER A 397 -6.42 9.26 -4.41
C SER A 397 -7.70 9.54 -5.21
N ARG A 398 -7.71 10.62 -6.01
CA ARG A 398 -8.86 11.00 -6.85
C ARG A 398 -9.11 10.00 -7.97
N TYR A 399 -8.05 9.55 -8.63
CA TYR A 399 -8.12 8.52 -9.67
C TYR A 399 -8.77 7.22 -9.14
N LEU A 400 -8.35 6.75 -7.97
CA LEU A 400 -8.89 5.55 -7.32
C LEU A 400 -10.33 5.72 -6.84
N GLU A 401 -10.67 6.90 -6.30
CA GLU A 401 -12.05 7.24 -5.94
C GLU A 401 -12.97 7.20 -7.15
N CYS A 402 -12.55 7.77 -8.28
CA CYS A 402 -13.32 7.77 -9.51
C CYS A 402 -13.47 6.35 -10.08
N ILE A 403 -12.41 5.53 -10.05
CA ILE A 403 -12.49 4.12 -10.45
C ILE A 403 -13.45 3.35 -9.55
N ARG A 404 -13.39 3.53 -8.23
CA ARG A 404 -14.29 2.86 -7.29
C ARG A 404 -15.75 3.21 -7.59
N ASN A 405 -16.05 4.49 -7.79
CA ASN A 405 -17.40 4.96 -8.13
C ASN A 405 -17.85 4.39 -9.49
N PHE A 406 -16.97 4.36 -10.49
CA PHE A 406 -17.22 3.75 -11.79
C PHE A 406 -17.57 2.27 -11.68
N ILE A 407 -16.74 1.46 -11.00
CA ILE A 407 -16.97 0.02 -10.78
C ILE A 407 -18.29 -0.24 -10.05
N LYS A 408 -18.68 0.64 -9.11
CA LYS A 408 -19.94 0.54 -8.35
C LYS A 408 -21.15 1.14 -9.06
N LYS A 409 -20.98 1.65 -10.29
CA LYS A 409 -21.99 2.43 -11.03
C LYS A 409 -22.52 3.64 -10.26
N THR A 410 -21.82 4.12 -9.23
CA THR A 410 -22.19 5.32 -8.46
C THR A 410 -21.72 6.57 -9.23
N PRO A 411 -22.62 7.46 -9.69
CA PRO A 411 -22.20 8.68 -10.36
C PRO A 411 -21.56 9.67 -9.38
N LEU A 412 -20.64 10.47 -9.90
CA LEU A 412 -20.02 11.59 -9.19
C LEU A 412 -20.71 12.91 -9.57
N PRO A 413 -20.78 13.90 -8.66
CA PRO A 413 -21.23 15.24 -9.00
C PRO A 413 -20.35 15.85 -10.10
N LYS A 414 -20.97 16.45 -11.11
CA LYS A 414 -20.26 17.08 -12.23
C LYS A 414 -19.32 18.19 -11.75
N GLU A 415 -19.75 18.99 -10.78
CA GLU A 415 -18.98 20.08 -10.18
C GLU A 415 -17.69 19.59 -9.53
N TYR A 416 -17.70 18.38 -8.95
CA TYR A 416 -16.52 17.78 -8.33
C TYR A 416 -15.39 17.58 -9.37
N LEU A 417 -15.74 17.04 -10.54
CA LEU A 417 -14.79 16.83 -11.63
C LEU A 417 -14.39 18.15 -12.31
N LEU A 418 -15.36 19.04 -12.56
CA LEU A 418 -15.09 20.35 -13.17
C LEU A 418 -14.16 21.20 -12.30
N HIS A 419 -14.33 21.18 -10.98
CA HIS A 419 -13.44 21.89 -10.07
C HIS A 419 -11.99 21.43 -10.24
N TYR A 420 -11.78 20.11 -10.32
CA TYR A 420 -10.45 19.53 -10.52
C TYR A 420 -9.87 19.87 -11.90
N PHE A 421 -10.63 19.66 -12.98
CA PHE A 421 -10.16 19.96 -14.32
C PHE A 421 -9.87 21.45 -14.50
N SER A 422 -10.68 22.32 -13.92
CA SER A 422 -10.44 23.78 -13.94
C SER A 422 -9.21 24.17 -13.12
N LYS A 423 -8.89 23.45 -12.04
CA LYS A 423 -7.62 23.66 -11.32
C LYS A 423 -6.42 23.28 -12.19
N ARG A 424 -6.43 22.07 -12.77
CA ARG A 424 -5.34 21.57 -13.63
C ARG A 424 -5.16 22.44 -14.87
N LEU A 425 -6.26 22.89 -15.47
CA LEU A 425 -6.24 23.86 -16.55
C LEU A 425 -5.50 25.14 -16.15
N ARG A 426 -5.85 25.75 -15.01
CA ARG A 426 -5.23 27.00 -14.53
C ARG A 426 -3.74 26.88 -14.30
N GLU A 427 -3.28 25.71 -13.83
CA GLU A 427 -1.86 25.43 -13.60
C GLU A 427 -1.06 25.32 -14.91
N ASN A 428 -1.69 24.88 -16.00
CA ASN A 428 -0.98 24.55 -17.26
C ASN A 428 -1.31 25.47 -18.43
N ILE A 429 -2.37 26.28 -18.35
CA ILE A 429 -2.95 26.95 -19.51
C ILE A 429 -1.96 27.85 -20.27
N PHE A 430 -1.14 28.62 -19.56
CA PHE A 430 -0.19 29.52 -20.22
C PHE A 430 0.96 28.77 -20.91
N ASP A 431 1.28 27.56 -20.46
CA ASP A 431 2.21 26.69 -21.16
C ASP A 431 1.53 26.04 -22.37
N TRP A 432 0.31 25.53 -22.17
CA TRP A 432 -0.52 24.92 -23.21
C TRP A 432 -0.89 25.86 -24.35
N LEU A 433 -0.93 27.18 -24.14
CA LEU A 433 -1.15 28.15 -25.22
C LEU A 433 0.01 28.22 -26.22
N LYS A 434 1.21 27.72 -25.85
CA LYS A 434 2.34 27.65 -26.78
C LYS A 434 2.09 26.55 -27.83
N PRO A 435 2.32 26.80 -29.14
CA PRO A 435 1.99 25.86 -30.21
C PRO A 435 2.50 24.42 -29.97
N GLN A 436 3.73 24.29 -29.49
CA GLN A 436 4.35 22.99 -29.20
C GLN A 436 3.67 22.17 -28.08
N LYS A 437 2.69 22.76 -27.37
CA LYS A 437 1.95 22.14 -26.27
C LYS A 437 0.46 21.94 -26.58
N HIS A 438 -0.01 22.32 -27.78
CA HIS A 438 -1.44 22.22 -28.13
C HIS A 438 -1.96 20.78 -28.09
N GLU A 439 -1.17 19.81 -28.56
CA GLU A 439 -1.53 18.38 -28.50
C GLU A 439 -1.77 17.88 -27.06
N GLU A 440 -0.96 18.37 -26.11
CA GLU A 440 -1.11 18.04 -24.69
C GLU A 440 -2.46 18.56 -24.13
N ALA A 441 -2.83 19.78 -24.50
CA ALA A 441 -4.10 20.38 -24.14
C ALA A 441 -5.29 19.65 -24.77
N THR A 442 -5.20 19.31 -26.06
CA THR A 442 -6.23 18.53 -26.77
C THR A 442 -6.47 17.20 -26.08
N HIS A 443 -5.41 16.45 -25.77
CA HIS A 443 -5.53 15.19 -25.03
C HIS A 443 -6.11 15.38 -23.63
N PHE A 444 -5.78 16.47 -22.93
CA PHE A 444 -6.40 16.79 -21.65
C PHE A 444 -7.93 16.91 -21.80
N PHE A 445 -8.41 17.73 -22.74
CA PHE A 445 -9.84 17.97 -22.95
C PHE A 445 -10.60 16.75 -23.46
N GLU A 446 -9.98 15.92 -24.31
CA GLU A 446 -10.54 14.64 -24.75
C GLU A 446 -10.76 13.70 -23.55
N ARG A 447 -9.72 13.52 -22.73
CA ARG A 447 -9.77 12.61 -21.56
C ARG A 447 -10.69 13.13 -20.47
N SER A 448 -10.66 14.42 -20.16
CA SER A 448 -11.54 15.02 -19.16
C SER A 448 -13.00 15.06 -19.63
N GLY A 449 -13.25 15.28 -20.92
CA GLY A 449 -14.56 15.17 -21.54
C GLY A 449 -15.13 13.76 -21.41
N PHE A 450 -14.31 12.75 -21.69
CA PHE A 450 -14.68 11.35 -21.47
C PHE A 450 -14.98 11.04 -19.99
N CYS A 451 -14.17 11.57 -19.06
CA CYS A 451 -14.43 11.42 -17.62
C CYS A 451 -15.77 12.02 -17.20
N LEU A 452 -16.09 13.25 -17.64
CA LEU A 452 -17.39 13.86 -17.36
C LEU A 452 -18.53 12.98 -17.86
N MET A 453 -18.42 12.45 -19.08
CA MET A 453 -19.41 11.58 -19.67
C MET A 453 -19.59 10.26 -18.91
N SER A 454 -18.51 9.56 -18.57
CA SER A 454 -18.59 8.20 -17.99
C SER A 454 -18.83 8.20 -16.47
N LEU A 455 -18.42 9.25 -15.76
CA LEU A 455 -18.41 9.30 -14.30
C LEU A 455 -19.55 10.11 -13.70
N THR A 456 -20.21 11.00 -14.45
CA THR A 456 -21.32 11.83 -13.93
C THR A 456 -22.69 11.30 -14.33
N GLU A 457 -23.73 11.72 -13.61
CA GLU A 457 -25.11 11.32 -13.91
C GLU A 457 -25.60 11.96 -15.22
N GLU A 458 -25.35 13.27 -15.38
CA GLU A 458 -25.72 14.06 -16.55
C GLU A 458 -25.01 13.56 -17.80
N GLY A 459 -23.72 13.24 -17.65
CA GLY A 459 -22.89 12.68 -18.71
C GLY A 459 -23.40 11.34 -19.24
N ARG A 460 -23.85 10.45 -18.34
CA ARG A 460 -24.48 9.16 -18.73
C ARG A 460 -25.82 9.37 -19.42
N GLY A 461 -26.55 10.43 -19.05
CA GLY A 461 -27.74 10.91 -19.76
C GLY A 461 -27.46 11.58 -21.12
N GLY A 462 -26.18 11.72 -21.51
CA GLY A 462 -25.74 12.34 -22.76
C GLY A 462 -25.68 13.88 -22.72
N ILE A 463 -25.91 14.50 -21.55
CA ILE A 463 -25.87 15.94 -21.35
C ILE A 463 -24.55 16.30 -20.65
N ILE A 464 -23.59 16.80 -21.42
CA ILE A 464 -22.25 17.16 -20.88
C ILE A 464 -22.16 18.66 -20.56
N MET A 465 -22.93 19.47 -21.29
CA MET A 465 -22.93 20.93 -21.18
C MET A 465 -24.34 21.45 -20.91
N ASP A 466 -24.48 22.33 -19.92
CA ASP A 466 -25.67 23.15 -19.78
C ASP A 466 -25.62 24.37 -20.73
N LYS A 467 -26.66 25.22 -20.72
CA LYS A 467 -26.76 26.37 -21.62
C LYS A 467 -25.66 27.41 -21.40
N ASP A 468 -25.22 27.63 -20.16
CA ASP A 468 -24.20 28.63 -19.82
C ASP A 468 -22.79 28.10 -20.16
N GLU A 469 -22.56 26.81 -19.96
CA GLU A 469 -21.35 26.12 -20.38
C GLU A 469 -21.24 26.05 -21.90
N GLU A 470 -22.36 25.81 -22.61
CA GLU A 470 -22.43 25.86 -24.07
C GLU A 470 -22.13 27.26 -24.59
N TYR A 471 -22.64 28.31 -23.93
CA TYR A 471 -22.32 29.70 -24.22
C TYR A 471 -20.79 29.94 -24.16
N ALA A 472 -20.15 29.53 -23.07
CA ALA A 472 -18.71 29.69 -22.89
C ALA A 472 -17.89 28.90 -23.91
N TYR A 473 -18.29 27.66 -24.19
CA TYR A 473 -17.66 26.80 -25.19
C TYR A 473 -17.72 27.41 -26.60
N LYS A 474 -18.88 27.93 -27.01
CA LYS A 474 -19.06 28.61 -28.30
C LYS A 474 -18.19 29.86 -28.44
N ILE A 475 -18.15 30.71 -27.41
CA ILE A 475 -17.24 31.87 -27.39
C ILE A 475 -15.78 31.42 -27.48
N GLY A 476 -15.43 30.31 -26.82
CA GLY A 476 -14.12 29.68 -26.91
C GLY A 476 -13.74 29.29 -28.34
N LYS A 477 -14.64 28.60 -29.07
CA LYS A 477 -14.42 28.25 -30.49
C LYS A 477 -14.17 29.48 -31.34
N ILE A 478 -15.00 30.51 -31.17
CA ILE A 478 -14.88 31.78 -31.88
C ILE A 478 -13.52 32.44 -31.59
N ALA A 479 -13.09 32.44 -30.34
CA ALA A 479 -11.79 32.99 -29.93
C ALA A 479 -10.62 32.22 -30.54
N GLY A 480 -10.61 30.88 -30.48
CA GLY A 480 -9.55 30.06 -31.08
C GLY A 480 -9.43 30.28 -32.59
N GLN A 481 -10.57 30.29 -33.30
CA GLN A 481 -10.58 30.52 -34.75
C GLN A 481 -10.14 31.95 -35.11
N TYR A 482 -10.50 32.94 -34.29
CA TYR A 482 -10.04 34.32 -34.47
C TYR A 482 -8.53 34.48 -34.28
N VAL A 483 -7.94 33.78 -33.32
CA VAL A 483 -6.48 33.77 -33.11
C VAL A 483 -5.78 33.20 -34.34
N ASN A 484 -6.23 32.05 -34.85
CA ASN A 484 -5.70 31.48 -36.10
C ASN A 484 -5.82 32.46 -37.27
N PHE A 485 -7.00 33.07 -37.44
CA PHE A 485 -7.22 34.07 -38.48
C PHE A 485 -6.22 35.23 -38.40
N LYS A 486 -6.00 35.79 -37.20
CA LYS A 486 -5.06 36.90 -37.00
C LYS A 486 -3.61 36.50 -37.29
N LYS A 487 -3.23 35.26 -36.93
CA LYS A 487 -1.92 34.69 -37.27
C LYS A 487 -1.76 34.51 -38.78
N ASP A 488 -2.77 33.93 -39.45
CA ASP A 488 -2.77 33.66 -40.89
C ASP A 488 -2.69 34.92 -41.76
N VAL A 489 -3.10 36.07 -41.22
CA VAL A 489 -3.00 37.37 -41.90
C VAL A 489 -1.82 38.23 -41.42
N GLY A 490 -0.98 37.70 -40.52
CA GLY A 490 0.20 38.40 -39.99
C GLY A 490 -0.11 39.59 -39.08
N GLU A 491 -1.29 39.61 -38.44
CA GLU A 491 -1.76 40.69 -37.57
C GLU A 491 -1.83 40.26 -36.09
N GLU A 492 -0.96 39.35 -35.67
CA GLU A 492 -0.82 39.04 -34.25
C GLU A 492 -0.36 40.29 -33.48
N SER A 493 -1.10 40.60 -32.42
CA SER A 493 -0.86 41.78 -31.59
C SER A 493 -1.10 41.46 -30.12
N GLY A 494 -0.65 42.35 -29.23
CA GLY A 494 -0.96 42.28 -27.80
C GLY A 494 -2.47 42.17 -27.51
N ALA A 495 -3.31 42.73 -28.39
CA ALA A 495 -4.76 42.62 -28.27
C ALA A 495 -5.29 41.22 -28.61
N THR A 496 -4.69 40.53 -29.58
CA THR A 496 -5.00 39.13 -29.93
C THR A 496 -4.61 38.21 -28.77
N SER A 497 -3.42 38.42 -28.19
CA SER A 497 -3.00 37.66 -27.01
C SER A 497 -3.87 37.92 -25.78
N SER A 498 -4.40 39.13 -25.61
CA SER A 498 -5.26 39.51 -24.46
C SER A 498 -6.59 38.77 -24.39
N LEU A 499 -6.99 38.06 -25.46
CA LEU A 499 -8.21 37.24 -25.45
C LEU A 499 -8.04 35.96 -24.63
N LEU A 500 -6.80 35.47 -24.50
CA LEU A 500 -6.45 34.20 -23.86
C LEU A 500 -5.58 34.39 -22.61
N THR A 501 -5.55 35.59 -22.02
CA THR A 501 -4.71 35.94 -20.86
C THR A 501 -5.29 35.55 -19.51
N TYR A 502 -6.57 35.20 -19.42
CA TYR A 502 -7.19 34.95 -18.12
C TYR A 502 -7.16 33.48 -17.78
N SER A 503 -6.66 33.13 -16.61
CA SER A 503 -6.79 31.74 -16.12
C SER A 503 -8.22 31.42 -15.67
N LYS A 504 -9.04 32.44 -15.39
CA LYS A 504 -10.46 32.33 -15.02
C LYS A 504 -11.36 33.17 -15.92
N TYR A 505 -12.38 32.57 -16.54
CA TYR A 505 -13.44 33.23 -17.31
C TYR A 505 -14.78 33.15 -16.58
N ASP A 506 -15.34 34.32 -16.31
CA ASP A 506 -16.72 34.53 -15.88
C ASP A 506 -17.50 35.21 -17.01
N ARG A 507 -18.78 35.51 -16.80
CA ARG A 507 -19.63 36.11 -17.84
C ARG A 507 -19.03 37.40 -18.41
N GLU A 508 -18.56 38.32 -17.57
CA GLU A 508 -18.05 39.61 -18.02
C GLU A 508 -16.78 39.47 -18.86
N LYS A 509 -15.89 38.53 -18.52
CA LYS A 509 -14.72 38.23 -19.34
C LYS A 509 -15.10 37.59 -20.68
N LEU A 510 -16.10 36.72 -20.70
CA LEU A 510 -16.60 36.12 -21.95
C LEU A 510 -17.22 37.18 -22.87
N ARG A 511 -18.03 38.10 -22.32
CA ARG A 511 -18.56 39.26 -23.04
C ARG A 511 -17.45 40.14 -23.61
N PHE A 512 -16.44 40.44 -22.80
CA PHE A 512 -15.28 41.21 -23.22
C PHE A 512 -14.57 40.55 -24.41
N VAL A 513 -14.31 39.24 -24.34
CA VAL A 513 -13.69 38.48 -25.44
C VAL A 513 -14.53 38.59 -26.71
N TYR A 514 -15.83 38.31 -26.62
CA TYR A 514 -16.71 38.32 -27.78
C TYR A 514 -16.81 39.71 -28.44
N ALA A 515 -16.98 40.76 -27.64
CA ALA A 515 -17.01 42.15 -28.13
C ALA A 515 -15.70 42.56 -28.80
N ARG A 516 -14.56 42.16 -28.23
CA ARG A 516 -13.22 42.47 -28.75
C ARG A 516 -12.98 41.82 -30.11
N ILE A 517 -13.42 40.57 -30.29
CA ILE A 517 -13.33 39.84 -31.57
C ILE A 517 -14.13 40.57 -32.65
N GLY A 518 -15.38 40.95 -32.37
CA GLY A 518 -16.22 41.68 -33.32
C GLY A 518 -15.57 42.98 -33.81
N LEU A 519 -15.04 43.79 -32.90
CA LEU A 519 -14.30 45.01 -33.24
C LEU A 519 -13.04 44.72 -34.05
N GLY A 520 -12.28 43.69 -33.66
CA GLY A 520 -10.99 43.38 -34.26
C GLY A 520 -11.04 42.77 -35.67
N ILE A 521 -12.17 42.17 -36.07
CA ILE A 521 -12.40 41.71 -37.46
C ILE A 521 -12.63 42.90 -38.37
N ASN A 522 -13.47 43.85 -37.94
CA ASN A 522 -13.77 45.06 -38.71
C ASN A 522 -12.50 45.88 -38.99
N LEU A 523 -11.60 45.95 -38.01
CA LEU A 523 -10.34 46.68 -38.09
C LEU A 523 -9.20 45.95 -38.81
N SER A 524 -9.37 44.67 -39.18
CA SER A 524 -8.32 43.90 -39.86
C SER A 524 -8.07 44.41 -41.30
N LYS A 525 -6.84 44.30 -41.80
CA LYS A 525 -6.47 44.59 -43.19
C LYS A 525 -6.61 43.36 -44.12
N ALA A 526 -7.11 42.25 -43.59
CA ALA A 526 -7.39 41.05 -44.37
C ALA A 526 -8.32 41.32 -45.57
N ASP A 527 -8.17 40.50 -46.62
CA ASP A 527 -9.06 40.54 -47.79
C ASP A 527 -10.54 40.30 -47.41
N LYS A 528 -11.44 40.67 -48.32
CA LYS A 528 -12.90 40.56 -48.08
C LYS A 528 -13.35 39.10 -47.93
N GLU A 529 -12.63 38.16 -48.51
CA GLU A 529 -13.00 36.74 -48.53
C GLU A 529 -12.74 36.09 -47.17
N LYS A 530 -11.52 36.21 -46.64
CA LYS A 530 -11.15 35.73 -45.29
C LYS A 530 -12.02 36.38 -44.21
N LYS A 531 -12.36 37.65 -44.36
CA LYS A 531 -13.31 38.34 -43.45
C LYS A 531 -14.71 37.73 -43.51
N ARG A 532 -15.21 37.38 -44.69
CA ARG A 532 -16.52 36.72 -44.84
C ARG A 532 -16.51 35.32 -44.23
N GLU A 533 -15.43 34.57 -44.42
CA GLU A 533 -15.30 33.22 -43.85
C GLU A 533 -15.33 33.23 -42.32
N ILE A 534 -14.56 34.11 -41.68
CA ILE A 534 -14.58 34.19 -40.21
C ILE A 534 -15.93 34.69 -39.68
N LEU A 535 -16.57 35.66 -40.34
CA LEU A 535 -17.90 36.13 -39.95
C LEU A 535 -18.96 35.04 -40.09
N ARG A 536 -18.90 34.23 -41.16
CA ARG A 536 -19.77 33.07 -41.32
C ARG A 536 -19.60 32.09 -40.15
N PHE A 537 -18.35 31.74 -39.83
CA PHE A 537 -18.05 30.85 -38.71
C PHE A 537 -18.58 31.40 -37.37
N ILE A 538 -18.41 32.70 -37.12
CA ILE A 538 -18.91 33.35 -35.90
C ILE A 538 -20.43 33.28 -35.82
N ASN A 539 -21.15 33.57 -36.91
CA ASN A 539 -22.60 33.50 -36.93
C ASN A 539 -23.12 32.07 -36.71
N GLU A 540 -22.45 31.08 -37.28
CA GLU A 540 -22.79 29.66 -37.10
C GLU A 540 -22.55 29.17 -35.66
N ASN A 541 -21.60 29.77 -34.95
CA ASN A 541 -21.24 29.41 -33.58
C ASN A 541 -21.73 30.45 -32.55
N ALA A 542 -22.57 31.40 -32.93
CA ALA A 542 -23.05 32.42 -32.02
C ALA A 542 -23.88 31.78 -30.88
N PRO A 543 -23.66 32.17 -29.61
CA PRO A 543 -24.50 31.70 -28.52
C PRO A 543 -25.96 32.13 -28.71
N SER A 544 -26.89 31.26 -28.31
CA SER A 544 -28.35 31.47 -28.48
C SER A 544 -28.98 32.35 -27.40
N GLY A 545 -28.25 32.66 -26.34
CA GLY A 545 -28.69 33.45 -25.18
C GLY A 545 -27.49 33.97 -24.40
N GLU A 546 -27.73 34.52 -23.21
CA GLU A 546 -26.71 35.12 -22.36
C GLU A 546 -26.77 34.49 -20.96
N ILE A 547 -25.63 34.43 -20.25
CA ILE A 547 -25.56 33.84 -18.91
C ILE A 547 -26.35 34.73 -17.92
N PRO A 548 -27.29 34.18 -17.13
CA PRO A 548 -28.12 34.95 -16.21
C PRO A 548 -27.31 35.50 -15.03
N ASP A 549 -27.81 36.54 -14.36
CA ASP A 549 -27.10 37.23 -13.28
C ASP A 549 -26.73 36.31 -12.12
N GLU A 550 -27.60 35.36 -11.79
CA GLU A 550 -27.38 34.33 -10.77
C GLU A 550 -26.14 33.46 -11.02
N ASN A 551 -25.73 33.32 -12.27
CA ASN A 551 -24.59 32.49 -12.68
C ASN A 551 -23.39 33.32 -13.16
N ALA A 552 -23.47 34.65 -13.13
CA ALA A 552 -22.49 35.54 -13.75
C ALA A 552 -21.04 35.36 -13.25
N LEU A 553 -20.85 34.96 -11.99
CA LEU A 553 -19.54 34.84 -11.33
C LEU A 553 -18.95 33.41 -11.35
N LYS A 554 -19.67 32.45 -11.94
CA LYS A 554 -19.19 31.06 -12.08
C LYS A 554 -17.95 30.99 -12.96
N ASP A 555 -17.17 29.93 -12.77
CA ASP A 555 -15.97 29.67 -13.54
C ASP A 555 -16.29 28.82 -14.77
N TYR A 556 -16.23 29.45 -15.95
CA TYR A 556 -16.52 28.82 -17.24
C TYR A 556 -15.25 28.49 -18.05
N SER A 557 -14.07 28.63 -17.42
CA SER A 557 -12.79 28.52 -18.12
C SER A 557 -12.57 27.18 -18.79
N TYR A 558 -13.01 26.09 -18.15
CA TYR A 558 -12.90 24.75 -18.70
C TYR A 558 -13.58 24.64 -20.07
N PHE A 559 -14.82 25.11 -20.18
CA PHE A 559 -15.58 25.04 -21.42
C PHE A 559 -15.08 26.05 -22.46
N PHE A 560 -14.75 27.26 -22.04
CA PHE A 560 -14.14 28.26 -22.91
C PHE A 560 -12.85 27.72 -23.55
N TYR A 561 -11.88 27.25 -22.75
CA TYR A 561 -10.63 26.75 -23.31
C TYR A 561 -10.78 25.44 -24.07
N LYS A 562 -11.74 24.58 -23.69
CA LYS A 562 -12.11 23.42 -24.52
C LYS A 562 -12.47 23.85 -25.94
N GLY A 563 -13.28 24.90 -26.08
CA GLY A 563 -13.65 25.45 -27.38
C GLY A 563 -12.46 26.07 -28.12
N VAL A 564 -11.57 26.78 -27.40
CA VAL A 564 -10.35 27.39 -27.98
C VAL A 564 -9.45 26.32 -28.61
N PHE A 565 -9.09 25.28 -27.86
CA PHE A 565 -8.16 24.24 -28.32
C PHE A 565 -8.76 23.30 -29.37
N GLU A 566 -10.08 23.25 -29.52
CA GLU A 566 -10.70 22.57 -30.66
C GLU A 566 -10.44 23.30 -31.99
N GLN A 567 -10.19 24.61 -31.94
CA GLN A 567 -9.96 25.42 -33.14
C GLN A 567 -8.49 25.73 -33.38
N LEU A 568 -7.66 25.88 -32.33
CA LEU A 568 -6.24 26.17 -32.50
C LEU A 568 -5.56 25.05 -33.31
N LYS A 569 -4.87 25.43 -34.38
CA LYS A 569 -4.08 24.49 -35.19
C LYS A 569 -2.71 24.32 -34.55
N GLY A 570 -2.33 23.07 -34.28
CA GLY A 570 -0.97 22.67 -33.85
C GLY A 570 0.06 22.88 -34.94
#